data_AF-A0A090RWK5-F1
#
_entry.id   AF-A0A090RWK5-F1
#
_cell.length_a   1.000
_cell.length_b   1.000
_cell.length_c   1.000
_cell.angle_alpha   90.00
_cell.angle_beta   90.00
_cell.angle_gamma   90.00
#
_symmetry.space_group_name_H-M   'P 1'
#
loop_
_entity.id
_entity.type
_entity.pdbx_description
1 polymer ?
#
loop_
_entity_poly.entity_id
_entity_poly.type
_entity_poly.pdbx_seq_one_letter_code
_entity_poly.pdbx_strand_id
1 'polypeptide(L)' 'MAFKLAAKGVATLEDLADQGVDELEGIEGLTEERAGELIMAARNICWFGDEE' A
#
# COMPACT_ATOMS: atom_id res chain seq x y z
N MET A 1 -8.91 4.53 6.91
CA MET A 1 -7.57 4.37 6.30
C MET A 1 -7.61 4.53 4.78
N ALA A 2 -8.55 3.90 4.07
CA ALA A 2 -8.71 4.04 2.61
C ALA A 2 -8.73 5.50 2.11
N PHE A 3 -9.49 6.39 2.75
CA PHE A 3 -9.51 7.82 2.39
C PHE A 3 -8.18 8.56 2.57
N LYS A 4 -7.33 8.13 3.53
CA LYS A 4 -6.01 8.73 3.77
C LYS A 4 -5.00 8.30 2.69
N LEU A 5 -5.10 7.05 2.23
CA LEU A 5 -4.33 6.52 1.09
C LEU A 5 -4.74 7.20 -0.21
N ALA A 6 -6.06 7.32 -0.46
CA ALA A 6 -6.58 8.03 -1.62
C ALA A 6 -6.14 9.51 -1.67
N ALA A 7 -6.05 10.17 -0.51
CA ALA A 7 -5.53 11.53 -0.42
C ALA A 7 -4.04 11.66 -0.80
N LYS A 8 -3.27 10.57 -0.74
CA LYS A 8 -1.89 10.48 -1.25
C LYS A 8 -1.79 10.02 -2.70
N GLY A 9 -2.93 9.84 -3.39
CA GLY A 9 -2.95 9.36 -4.78
C GLY A 9 -3.03 7.84 -4.92
N VAL A 10 -3.12 7.10 -3.82
CA VAL A 10 -3.29 5.64 -3.82
C VAL A 10 -4.77 5.31 -3.88
N ALA A 11 -5.31 5.18 -5.09
CA ALA A 11 -6.74 4.94 -5.33
C ALA A 11 -7.07 3.46 -5.53
N THR A 12 -6.09 2.67 -5.97
CA THR A 12 -6.22 1.25 -6.27
C THR A 12 -5.23 0.38 -5.48
N LEU A 13 -5.42 -0.94 -5.53
CA LEU A 13 -4.49 -1.88 -4.92
C LEU A 13 -3.15 -1.91 -5.67
N GLU A 14 -3.17 -1.73 -6.99
CA GLU A 14 -1.97 -1.60 -7.82
C GLU A 14 -1.19 -0.35 -7.45
N ASP A 15 -1.87 0.80 -7.29
CA ASP A 15 -1.20 2.04 -6.84
C ASP A 15 -0.48 1.82 -5.51
N LEU A 16 -1.07 1.04 -4.59
CA LEU A 16 -0.47 0.70 -3.30
C LEU A 16 0.71 -0.26 -3.45
N ALA A 17 0.64 -1.21 -4.39
CA ALA A 17 1.72 -2.16 -4.66
C ALA A 17 2.97 -1.44 -5.21
N ASP A 18 2.78 -0.36 -5.96
CA ASP A 18 3.85 0.46 -6.52
C ASP A 18 4.47 1.45 -5.52
N GLN A 19 3.83 1.69 -4.36
CA GLN A 19 4.36 2.61 -3.35
C GLN A 19 5.60 2.08 -2.61
N GLY A 20 6.42 3.01 -2.13
CA GLY A 20 7.41 2.82 -1.07
C GLY A 20 6.85 3.03 0.34
N VAL A 21 7.54 2.50 1.37
CA VAL A 21 7.15 2.72 2.78
C VAL A 21 7.29 4.19 3.18
N ASP A 22 8.36 4.83 2.70
CA ASP A 22 8.67 6.25 2.82
C ASP A 22 7.58 7.14 2.19
N GLU A 23 7.01 6.71 1.06
CA GLU A 23 5.92 7.42 0.39
C GLU A 23 4.63 7.44 1.22
N LEU A 24 4.46 6.48 2.15
CA LEU A 24 3.31 6.38 3.05
C LEU A 24 3.54 7.06 4.42
N GLU A 25 4.73 7.59 4.69
CA GLU A 25 5.06 8.29 5.95
C GLU A 25 4.14 9.50 6.21
N GLY A 26 3.81 9.75 7.48
CA GLY A 26 2.95 10.88 7.87
C GLY A 26 1.44 10.61 7.73
N ILE A 27 1.02 9.43 7.29
CA ILE A 27 -0.36 8.97 7.47
C ILE A 27 -0.56 8.65 8.96
N GLU A 28 -1.33 9.48 9.65
CA GLU A 28 -1.66 9.28 11.06
C GLU A 28 -2.33 7.90 11.28
N GLY A 29 -1.70 7.08 12.13
CA GLY A 29 -2.13 5.72 12.44
C GLY A 29 -1.55 4.64 11.51
N LEU A 30 -0.63 5.00 10.61
CA LEU A 30 0.12 4.07 9.78
C LEU A 30 1.61 4.12 10.17
N THR A 31 2.10 3.06 10.80
CA THR A 31 3.53 2.90 11.10
C THR A 31 4.27 2.38 9.88
N GLU A 32 5.60 2.54 9.84
CA GLU A 32 6.45 1.99 8.79
C GLU A 32 6.27 0.48 8.60
N GLU A 33 6.20 -0.27 9.71
CA GLU A 33 5.97 -1.72 9.71
C GLU A 33 4.62 -2.06 9.05
N ARG A 34 3.55 -1.37 9.46
CA ARG A 34 2.21 -1.56 8.90
C ARG A 34 2.13 -1.15 7.44
N ALA A 35 2.83 -0.10 7.04
CA ALA A 35 2.93 0.33 5.65
C ALA A 35 3.62 -0.76 4.81
N GLY A 36 4.74 -1.30 5.29
CA GLY A 36 5.44 -2.41 4.63
C GLY A 36 4.59 -3.65 4.47
N GLU A 37 3.85 -4.05 5.52
CA GLU A 37 2.90 -5.17 5.45
C GLU A 37 1.83 -4.97 4.37
N LEU A 38 1.24 -3.77 4.31
CA LEU A 38 0.19 -3.45 3.34
C LEU A 38 0.72 -3.42 1.90
N ILE A 39 1.91 -2.84 1.68
CA ILE A 39 2.57 -2.82 0.36
C ILE A 39 2.91 -4.24 -0.09
N MET A 40 3.49 -5.06 0.78
CA MET A 40 3.79 -6.46 0.45
C MET A 40 2.53 -7.27 0.15
N ALA A 41 1.46 -7.08 0.93
CA ALA A 41 0.18 -7.73 0.66
C ALA A 41 -0.41 -7.28 -0.69
N ALA A 42 -0.33 -5.99 -1.02
CA ALA A 42 -0.77 -5.46 -2.31
C ALA A 42 0.04 -6.05 -3.47
N ARG A 43 1.38 -6.10 -3.36
CA ARG A 43 2.28 -6.73 -4.35
C ARG A 43 1.98 -8.21 -4.54
N ASN A 44 1.76 -8.94 -3.45
CA ASN A 44 1.40 -10.35 -3.52
C ASN A 44 0.12 -10.57 -4.33
N ILE A 45 -0.88 -9.70 -4.19
CA ILE A 45 -2.13 -9.82 -4.94
C ILE A 45 -1.96 -9.34 -6.39
N CYS A 46 -1.35 -8.18 -6.62
CA CYS A 46 -1.24 -7.57 -7.94
C CYS A 46 -0.22 -8.23 -8.85
N TRP A 47 0.87 -8.78 -8.30
CA TRP A 47 1.97 -9.34 -9.09
C TRP A 47 2.03 -10.86 -9.03
N PHE A 48 1.53 -11.46 -7.94
CA PHE A 48 1.61 -12.91 -7.70
C PHE A 48 0.23 -13.58 -7.49
N GLY A 49 -0.88 -12.82 -7.59
CA GLY A 49 -2.22 -13.32 -7.30
C GLY A 49 -2.82 -14.23 -8.37
N ASP A 50 -2.21 -14.27 -9.56
CA ASP A 50 -2.61 -15.13 -10.68
C ASP A 50 -1.83 -16.46 -10.73
N GLU A 51 -0.97 -16.77 -9.75
CA GLU A 51 -0.36 -18.10 -9.62
C GLU A 51 -1.30 -19.09 -8.92
N GLU A 52 -2.31 -19.58 -9.65
CA GLU A 52 -3.01 -20.85 -9.37
C GLU A 52 -3.25 -21.68 -10.65
#